data_AF-A0A2M7B0B1-F1
#
_entry.id   AF-A0A2M7B0B1-F1
#
_cell.length_a   1.000
_cell.length_b   1.000
_cell.length_c   1.000
_cell.angle_alpha   90.00
_cell.angle_beta   90.00
_cell.angle_gamma   90.00
#
_symmetry.space_group_name_H-M   'P 1'
#
loop_
_entity.id
_entity.type
_entity.pdbx_description
1 polymer ?
#
loop_
_entity_poly.entity_id
_entity_poly.type
_entity_poly.pdbx_seq_one_letter_code
_entity_poly.pdbx_strand_id
1 'polypeptide(L)'
;MTNNEQIIQESMSGQIQSARKCSIPSESIPIQLKEQIKPGEHLLWHGKSRTELRGKLLLLIPGWVGGLFFGYFGVGLTWYHFKGSLHLDIADLVCVVFGILFILSSLFMILYPFYDRYQRIRTFYGVTDRRVIMVEEWPWHSVVTRDLLRLIQTRIVEEKPDGSGNIEFIAYGWGSTNSKTGDYPEFDFIRNVNEVHALILQARKDAVNNQSPVAKPELSGIVGKIAPDSIAWLAGVSSYVCAVFYPIVIWSDLKALSRQSWVGLMGVLFGGDQGSSVVAFCAAPIMMVCFYFRAKNFQVGTKAVRYLDVAVMAGFAILGSVLLFVGAATGNETGLYVVIGIVVLLATVDRD
;
A
#
# COMPACT_ATOMS: atom_id res chain seq x y z
N MET A 1 31.53 -34.05 25.22
CA MET A 1 31.65 -33.18 24.05
C MET A 1 32.14 -34.04 22.91
N THR A 2 31.34 -34.17 21.86
CA THR A 2 31.63 -35.04 20.71
C THR A 2 32.34 -34.23 19.62
N ASN A 3 33.15 -34.90 18.79
CA ASN A 3 33.94 -34.27 17.70
C ASN A 3 33.09 -33.37 16.77
N ASN A 4 31.78 -33.64 16.67
CA ASN A 4 30.86 -32.85 15.84
C ASN A 4 30.55 -31.47 16.43
N GLU A 5 30.58 -31.29 17.75
CA GLU A 5 30.35 -29.97 18.37
C GLU A 5 31.53 -29.02 18.13
N GLN A 6 32.76 -29.56 18.07
CA GLN A 6 33.97 -28.79 17.76
C GLN A 6 33.98 -28.26 16.32
N ILE A 7 33.58 -29.10 15.35
CA ILE A 7 33.50 -28.71 13.93
C ILE A 7 32.47 -27.59 13.71
N ILE A 8 31.33 -27.64 14.42
CA ILE A 8 30.31 -26.60 14.34
C ILE A 8 30.80 -25.30 14.97
N GLN A 9 31.51 -25.35 16.10
CA GLN A 9 32.07 -24.16 16.72
C GLN A 9 33.20 -23.53 15.89
N GLU A 10 34.10 -24.31 15.29
CA GLU A 10 35.14 -23.78 14.40
C GLU A 10 34.54 -23.12 13.15
N SER A 11 33.55 -23.77 12.52
CA SER A 11 32.82 -23.23 11.38
C SER A 11 32.13 -21.89 11.70
N MET A 12 31.45 -21.81 12.86
CA MET A 12 30.82 -20.57 13.31
C MET A 12 31.84 -19.48 13.67
N SER A 13 32.97 -19.84 14.28
CA SER A 13 34.01 -18.86 14.63
C SER A 13 34.65 -18.22 13.39
N GLY A 14 34.85 -19.01 12.32
CA GLY A 14 35.36 -18.53 11.04
C GLY A 14 34.38 -17.57 10.35
N GLN A 15 33.07 -17.88 10.40
CA GLN A 15 32.04 -16.98 9.88
C GLN A 15 31.94 -15.68 10.68
N ILE A 16 32.08 -15.73 12.01
CA ILE A 16 32.06 -14.52 12.86
C ILE A 16 33.30 -13.65 12.61
N GLN A 17 34.48 -14.25 12.42
CA GLN A 17 35.69 -13.50 12.09
C GLN A 17 35.63 -12.91 10.67
N SER A 18 35.06 -13.64 9.72
CA SER A 18 34.75 -13.13 8.38
C SER A 18 33.78 -11.94 8.44
N ALA A 19 32.73 -12.02 9.25
CA ALA A 19 31.76 -10.94 9.45
C ALA A 19 32.37 -9.72 10.17
N ARG A 20 33.30 -9.91 11.12
CA ARG A 20 34.05 -8.79 11.72
C ARG A 20 35.01 -8.12 10.74
N LYS A 21 35.48 -8.85 9.72
CA LYS A 21 36.37 -8.32 8.69
C LYS A 21 35.62 -7.77 7.47
N CYS A 22 34.29 -7.89 7.45
CA CYS A 22 33.45 -7.09 6.58
C CYS A 22 33.59 -5.64 7.03
N SER A 23 34.58 -5.01 6.41
CA SER A 23 34.90 -3.60 6.46
C SER A 23 33.63 -2.80 6.67
N ILE A 24 33.58 -2.04 7.77
CA ILE A 24 32.90 -0.75 7.78
C ILE A 24 33.26 -0.15 6.42
N PRO A 25 32.31 0.00 5.48
CA PRO A 25 32.64 0.55 4.19
C PRO A 25 33.36 1.86 4.50
N SER A 26 34.57 2.05 3.95
CA SER A 26 35.40 3.24 4.21
C SER A 26 34.72 4.56 3.81
N GLU A 27 33.48 4.47 3.34
CA GLU A 27 32.55 5.55 3.16
C GLU A 27 32.38 6.29 4.49
N SER A 28 32.74 7.58 4.47
CA SER A 28 32.56 8.46 5.61
C SER A 28 31.12 8.39 6.11
N ILE A 29 30.95 8.24 7.43
CA ILE A 29 29.62 8.28 8.08
C ILE A 29 28.89 9.54 7.60
N PRO A 30 27.66 9.41 7.04
CA PRO A 30 26.87 10.56 6.62
C PRO A 30 26.69 11.55 7.78
N ILE A 31 26.84 12.85 7.52
CA ILE A 31 26.71 13.92 8.53
C ILE A 31 25.37 13.80 9.27
N GLN A 32 24.32 13.50 8.51
CA GLN A 32 22.94 13.38 8.95
C GLN A 32 22.75 12.20 9.89
N LEU A 33 23.52 11.12 9.73
CA LEU A 33 23.52 10.02 10.69
C LEU A 33 24.35 10.37 11.93
N LYS A 34 25.49 11.05 11.73
CA LYS A 34 26.39 11.47 12.81
C LYS A 34 25.71 12.40 13.82
N GLU A 35 24.86 13.29 13.35
CA GLU A 35 24.07 14.20 14.20
C GLU A 35 23.05 13.47 15.10
N GLN A 36 22.63 12.27 14.71
CA GLN A 36 21.63 11.49 15.45
C GLN A 36 22.22 10.51 16.47
N ILE A 37 23.54 10.28 16.42
CA ILE A 37 24.26 9.40 17.36
C ILE A 37 24.44 10.14 18.68
N LYS A 38 23.95 9.56 19.79
CA LYS A 38 24.13 10.16 21.11
C LYS A 38 25.58 9.99 21.60
N PRO A 39 26.08 10.87 22.47
CA PRO A 39 27.38 10.68 23.12
C PRO A 39 27.45 9.31 23.82
N GLY A 40 28.50 8.54 23.51
CA GLY A 40 28.72 7.19 24.07
C GLY A 40 27.92 6.07 23.39
N GLU A 41 27.17 6.35 22.32
CA GLU A 41 26.69 5.32 21.39
C GLU A 41 27.77 5.01 20.35
N HIS A 42 27.91 3.74 20.01
CA HIS A 42 28.84 3.27 18.98
C HIS A 42 28.06 2.84 17.75
N LEU A 43 28.39 3.42 16.60
CA LEU A 43 27.84 3.02 15.32
C LEU A 43 28.46 1.68 14.91
N LEU A 44 27.65 0.63 14.85
CA LEU A 44 28.07 -0.71 14.47
C LEU A 44 28.02 -0.92 12.96
N TRP A 45 27.00 -0.33 12.32
CA TRP A 45 26.80 -0.42 10.88
C TRP A 45 26.07 0.82 10.37
N HIS A 46 26.38 1.23 9.13
CA HIS A 46 25.59 2.20 8.41
C HIS A 46 25.49 1.84 6.93
N GLY A 47 24.42 2.32 6.30
CA GLY A 47 24.19 2.12 4.89
C GLY A 47 23.10 3.03 4.36
N LYS A 48 22.89 2.94 3.06
CA LYS A 48 21.91 3.73 2.33
C LYS A 48 21.00 2.78 1.56
N SER A 49 19.72 3.13 1.43
CA SER A 49 18.80 2.33 0.62
C SER A 49 19.29 2.26 -0.82
N ARG A 50 19.32 1.06 -1.39
CA ARG A 50 19.68 0.90 -2.80
C ARG A 50 18.61 1.50 -3.69
N THR A 51 19.05 2.27 -4.67
CA THR A 51 18.15 2.99 -5.57
C THR A 51 17.81 2.26 -6.86
N GLU A 52 18.08 0.97 -6.91
CA GLU A 52 17.88 0.21 -8.12
C GLU A 52 16.40 0.17 -8.44
N LEU A 53 16.03 0.78 -9.58
CA LEU A 53 14.66 0.88 -10.11
C LEU A 53 14.07 -0.49 -10.51
N ARG A 54 14.65 -1.60 -10.06
CA ARG A 54 14.65 -2.87 -10.79
C ARG A 54 13.58 -3.85 -10.35
N GLY A 55 12.92 -4.42 -11.36
CA GLY A 55 11.93 -5.50 -11.29
C GLY A 55 10.50 -5.04 -11.49
N LYS A 56 10.19 -3.78 -11.15
CA LYS A 56 8.84 -3.24 -11.16
C LYS A 56 8.57 -2.29 -12.33
N LEU A 57 9.41 -2.23 -13.36
CA LEU A 57 9.08 -1.42 -14.55
C LEU A 57 7.72 -1.85 -15.13
N LEU A 58 7.45 -3.16 -15.15
CA LEU A 58 6.14 -3.73 -15.50
C LEU A 58 5.02 -3.32 -14.54
N LEU A 59 5.34 -3.04 -13.28
CA LEU A 59 4.40 -2.51 -12.29
C LEU A 59 4.18 -1.00 -12.43
N LEU A 60 5.09 -0.29 -13.12
CA LEU A 60 4.89 1.10 -13.51
C LEU A 60 3.97 1.22 -14.74
N ILE A 61 3.95 0.20 -15.61
CA ILE A 61 3.15 0.22 -16.85
C ILE A 61 1.67 0.51 -16.57
N PRO A 62 0.97 -0.15 -15.62
CA PRO A 62 -0.43 0.19 -15.32
C PRO A 62 -0.60 1.63 -14.85
N GLY A 63 0.34 2.15 -14.05
CA GLY A 63 0.29 3.54 -13.60
C GLY A 63 0.48 4.54 -14.74
N TRP A 64 1.36 4.23 -15.68
CA TRP A 64 1.62 5.10 -16.84
C TRP A 64 0.51 5.02 -17.88
N VAL A 65 0.04 3.81 -18.22
CA VAL A 65 -1.08 3.61 -19.16
C VAL A 65 -2.35 4.21 -18.58
N GLY A 66 -2.65 3.95 -17.31
CA GLY A 66 -3.78 4.56 -16.60
C GLY A 66 -3.66 6.07 -16.54
N GLY A 67 -2.48 6.59 -16.20
CA GLY A 67 -2.20 8.03 -16.22
C GLY A 67 -2.44 8.64 -17.60
N LEU A 68 -1.83 8.12 -18.65
CA LEU A 68 -2.02 8.62 -20.01
C LEU A 68 -3.48 8.56 -20.46
N PHE A 69 -4.20 7.48 -20.14
CA PHE A 69 -5.62 7.34 -20.43
C PHE A 69 -6.47 8.42 -19.73
N PHE A 70 -6.27 8.61 -18.41
CA PHE A 70 -6.98 9.64 -17.65
C PHE A 70 -6.60 11.05 -18.07
N GLY A 71 -5.32 11.30 -18.35
CA GLY A 71 -4.83 12.58 -18.84
C GLY A 71 -5.42 12.93 -20.20
N TYR A 72 -5.46 11.98 -21.13
CA TYR A 72 -6.12 12.13 -22.43
C TYR A 72 -7.61 12.48 -22.26
N PHE A 73 -8.30 11.76 -21.38
CA PHE A 73 -9.72 12.03 -21.09
C PHE A 73 -9.95 13.40 -20.48
N GLY A 74 -9.13 13.79 -19.48
CA GLY A 74 -9.23 15.10 -18.83
C GLY A 74 -8.96 16.26 -19.78
N VAL A 75 -7.94 16.14 -20.64
CA VAL A 75 -7.66 17.11 -21.71
C VAL A 75 -8.80 17.17 -22.71
N GLY A 76 -9.34 16.02 -23.13
CA GLY A 76 -10.47 15.94 -24.07
C GLY A 76 -11.72 16.63 -23.54
N LEU A 77 -12.11 16.37 -22.29
CA LEU A 77 -13.23 17.03 -21.63
C LEU A 77 -13.01 18.54 -21.53
N THR A 78 -11.84 18.96 -21.03
CA THR A 78 -11.53 20.38 -20.88
C THR A 78 -11.56 21.09 -22.23
N TRP A 79 -10.91 20.52 -23.25
CA TRP A 79 -10.87 21.10 -24.59
C TRP A 79 -12.25 21.20 -25.25
N TYR A 80 -13.08 20.17 -25.13
CA TYR A 80 -14.43 20.14 -25.70
C TYR A 80 -15.29 21.28 -25.15
N HIS A 81 -15.31 21.45 -23.82
CA HIS A 81 -16.13 22.48 -23.18
C HIS A 81 -15.56 23.90 -23.36
N PHE A 82 -14.23 24.07 -23.44
CA PHE A 82 -13.62 25.38 -23.69
C PHE A 82 -13.81 25.90 -25.12
N LYS A 83 -13.93 25.01 -26.12
CA LYS A 83 -14.06 25.41 -27.54
C LYS A 83 -15.49 25.78 -27.92
N GLY A 84 -16.50 25.30 -27.18
CA GLY A 84 -17.91 25.36 -27.56
C GLY A 84 -18.67 26.62 -27.16
N SER A 85 -18.36 27.23 -26.01
CA SER A 85 -19.23 28.27 -25.44
C SER A 85 -18.45 29.41 -24.76
N LEU A 86 -18.81 30.65 -25.10
CA LEU A 86 -18.40 31.87 -24.36
C LEU A 86 -19.18 32.03 -23.04
N HIS A 87 -20.23 31.25 -22.83
CA HIS A 87 -21.04 31.21 -21.61
C HIS A 87 -20.94 29.80 -21.04
N LEU A 88 -20.15 29.65 -19.98
CA LEU A 88 -19.99 28.37 -19.29
C LEU A 88 -21.22 28.18 -18.39
N ASP A 89 -22.02 27.16 -18.70
CA ASP A 89 -23.06 26.72 -17.77
C ASP A 89 -22.41 25.97 -16.59
N ILE A 90 -23.15 25.80 -15.50
CA ILE A 90 -22.66 25.10 -14.29
C ILE A 90 -22.15 23.70 -14.64
N ALA A 91 -22.80 23.02 -15.61
CA ALA A 91 -22.37 21.71 -16.09
C ALA A 91 -20.99 21.76 -16.75
N ASP A 92 -20.70 22.77 -17.57
CA ASP A 92 -19.39 22.94 -18.21
C ASP A 92 -18.29 23.17 -17.18
N LEU A 93 -18.59 24.00 -16.16
CA LEU A 93 -17.65 24.28 -15.07
C LEU A 93 -17.30 22.98 -14.31
N VAL A 94 -18.31 22.15 -14.01
CA VAL A 94 -18.11 20.86 -13.35
C VAL A 94 -17.23 19.95 -14.22
N CYS A 95 -17.53 19.81 -15.52
CA CYS A 95 -16.73 18.99 -16.44
C CYS A 95 -15.26 19.45 -16.52
N VAL A 96 -15.02 20.77 -16.54
CA VAL A 96 -13.66 21.33 -16.54
C VAL A 96 -12.93 21.02 -15.24
N VAL A 97 -13.57 21.19 -14.08
CA VAL A 97 -12.95 20.90 -12.78
C VAL A 97 -12.59 19.42 -12.68
N PHE A 98 -13.49 18.52 -13.08
CA PHE A 98 -13.18 17.08 -13.15
C PHE A 98 -12.04 16.80 -14.11
N GLY A 99 -12.07 17.38 -15.32
CA GLY A 99 -10.99 17.27 -16.31
C GLY A 99 -9.62 17.64 -15.74
N ILE A 100 -9.54 18.73 -14.97
CA ILE A 100 -8.32 19.15 -14.27
C ILE A 100 -7.91 18.12 -13.21
N LEU A 101 -8.84 17.61 -12.39
CA LEU A 101 -8.53 16.59 -11.39
C LEU A 101 -7.96 15.30 -12.02
N PHE A 102 -8.47 14.89 -13.18
CA PHE A 102 -7.89 13.76 -13.93
C PHE A 102 -6.48 14.02 -14.42
N ILE A 103 -6.22 15.21 -14.95
CA ILE A 103 -4.89 15.60 -15.40
C ILE A 103 -3.92 15.56 -14.21
N LEU A 104 -4.31 16.12 -13.06
CA LEU A 104 -3.48 16.09 -11.84
C LEU A 104 -3.25 14.66 -11.34
N SER A 105 -4.29 13.83 -11.31
CA SER A 105 -4.19 12.42 -10.92
C SER A 105 -3.26 11.64 -11.86
N SER A 106 -3.40 11.83 -13.17
CA SER A 106 -2.53 11.20 -14.17
C SER A 106 -1.06 11.56 -13.99
N LEU A 107 -0.79 12.85 -13.77
CA LEU A 107 0.55 13.36 -13.55
C LEU A 107 1.13 12.77 -12.26
N PHE A 108 0.34 12.72 -11.19
CA PHE A 108 0.75 12.10 -9.94
C PHE A 108 1.11 10.62 -10.13
N MET A 109 0.30 9.83 -10.83
CA MET A 109 0.59 8.41 -11.09
C MET A 109 1.89 8.20 -11.88
N ILE A 110 2.18 9.10 -12.83
CA ILE A 110 3.41 9.05 -13.64
C ILE A 110 4.64 9.45 -12.81
N LEU A 111 4.51 10.49 -11.97
CA LEU A 111 5.61 11.04 -11.17
C LEU A 111 5.90 10.27 -9.88
N TYR A 112 4.91 9.59 -9.31
CA TYR A 112 5.02 8.89 -8.03
C TYR A 112 6.22 7.92 -7.93
N PRO A 113 6.54 7.10 -8.95
CA PRO A 113 7.70 6.20 -8.89
C PRO A 113 9.04 6.93 -8.79
N PHE A 114 9.15 8.11 -9.42
CA PHE A 114 10.34 8.94 -9.34
C PHE A 114 10.46 9.57 -7.96
N TYR A 115 9.34 9.99 -7.39
CA TYR A 115 9.28 10.50 -6.02
C TYR A 115 9.68 9.42 -5.01
N ASP A 116 9.14 8.20 -5.10
CA ASP A 116 9.53 7.06 -4.24
C ASP A 116 11.02 6.73 -4.38
N ARG A 117 11.53 6.68 -5.63
CA ARG A 117 12.97 6.51 -5.87
C ARG A 117 13.78 7.60 -5.18
N TYR A 118 13.37 8.85 -5.32
CA TYR A 118 14.08 9.99 -4.78
C TYR A 118 14.09 9.98 -3.25
N GLN A 119 12.99 9.59 -2.61
CA GLN A 119 12.93 9.36 -1.17
C GLN A 119 13.96 8.30 -0.74
N ARG A 120 14.01 7.15 -1.42
CA ARG A 120 14.98 6.07 -1.12
C ARG A 120 16.45 6.52 -1.27
N ILE A 121 16.78 7.39 -2.23
CA ILE A 121 18.13 7.99 -2.35
C ILE A 121 18.48 8.84 -1.11
N ARG A 122 17.50 9.29 -0.34
CA ARG A 122 17.73 10.21 0.77
C ARG A 122 17.44 9.58 2.13
N THR A 123 17.32 8.25 2.15
CA THR A 123 17.15 7.48 3.37
C THR A 123 18.48 6.83 3.76
N PHE A 124 18.95 7.17 4.95
CA PHE A 124 20.14 6.62 5.57
C PHE A 124 19.75 5.75 6.75
N TYR A 125 20.41 4.61 6.85
CA TYR A 125 20.20 3.63 7.90
C TYR A 125 21.45 3.52 8.76
N GLY A 126 21.26 3.41 10.07
CA GLY A 126 22.31 3.16 11.03
C GLY A 126 21.88 2.16 12.08
N VAL A 127 22.78 1.27 12.46
CA VAL A 127 22.63 0.38 13.61
C VAL A 127 23.69 0.76 14.62
N THR A 128 23.25 1.09 15.83
CA THR A 128 24.14 1.37 16.97
C THR A 128 24.09 0.22 17.96
N ASP A 129 24.93 0.28 18.99
CA ASP A 129 24.93 -0.65 20.13
C ASP A 129 23.62 -0.62 20.95
N ARG A 130 22.82 0.44 20.85
CA ARG A 130 21.58 0.62 21.65
C ARG A 130 20.30 0.60 20.83
N ARG A 131 20.35 1.12 19.60
CA ARG A 131 19.16 1.41 18.78
C ARG A 131 19.45 1.37 17.29
N VAL A 132 18.38 1.21 16.53
CA VAL A 132 18.35 1.36 15.08
C VAL A 132 17.89 2.79 14.75
N ILE A 133 18.53 3.41 13.77
CA ILE A 133 18.28 4.78 13.33
C ILE A 133 17.97 4.75 11.83
N MET A 134 16.89 5.41 11.44
CA MET A 134 16.52 5.68 10.06
C MET A 134 16.34 7.18 9.91
N VAL A 135 17.06 7.78 8.97
CA VAL A 135 17.02 9.22 8.68
C VAL A 135 16.55 9.41 7.26
N GLU A 136 15.44 10.09 7.08
CA GLU A 136 14.92 10.55 5.79
C GLU A 136 15.13 12.05 5.69
N GLU A 137 15.73 12.54 4.60
CA GLU A 137 16.03 13.97 4.49
C GLU A 137 15.00 14.79 3.71
N TRP A 138 14.26 14.16 2.80
CA TRP A 138 13.38 14.88 1.88
C TRP A 138 12.15 14.05 1.49
N PRO A 139 10.96 14.67 1.34
CA PRO A 139 10.69 16.12 1.44
C PRO A 139 10.61 16.69 2.85
N TRP A 140 10.54 15.85 3.85
CA TRP A 140 10.55 16.23 5.26
C TRP A 140 11.72 15.55 5.94
N HIS A 141 12.41 16.26 6.83
CA HIS A 141 13.42 15.62 7.67
C HIS A 141 12.70 14.78 8.74
N SER A 142 12.78 13.46 8.59
CA SER A 142 12.16 12.51 9.52
C SER A 142 13.24 11.60 10.09
N VAL A 143 13.31 11.52 11.41
CA VAL A 143 14.25 10.64 12.11
C VAL A 143 13.45 9.63 12.92
N VAL A 144 13.53 8.37 12.52
CA VAL A 144 12.89 7.27 13.21
C VAL A 144 13.96 6.50 13.98
N THR A 145 13.88 6.52 15.31
CA THR A 145 14.76 5.74 16.18
C THR A 145 14.00 4.66 16.91
N ARG A 146 14.61 3.47 17.05
CA ARG A 146 14.02 2.31 17.71
C ARG A 146 15.04 1.60 18.58
N ASP A 147 14.75 1.51 19.88
CA ASP A 147 15.61 0.81 20.84
C ASP A 147 15.65 -0.70 20.56
N LEU A 148 16.85 -1.27 20.51
CA LEU A 148 17.05 -2.71 20.23
C LEU A 148 16.36 -3.60 21.26
N LEU A 149 16.25 -3.12 22.49
CA LEU A 149 15.62 -3.84 23.61
C LEU A 149 14.10 -3.93 23.48
N ARG A 150 13.47 -3.02 22.74
CA ARG A 150 12.01 -3.01 22.51
C ARG A 150 11.61 -3.82 21.28
N LEU A 151 12.57 -4.23 20.45
CA LEU A 151 12.32 -5.12 19.32
C LEU A 151 11.94 -6.51 19.84
N ILE A 152 10.76 -6.99 19.47
CA ILE A 152 10.30 -8.36 19.71
C ILE A 152 11.07 -9.30 18.79
N GLN A 153 11.00 -8.99 17.49
CA GLN A 153 11.50 -9.83 16.42
C GLN A 153 11.98 -8.97 15.27
N THR A 154 13.04 -9.44 14.61
CA THR A 154 13.51 -8.90 13.33
C THR A 154 13.37 -10.00 12.30
N ARG A 155 12.78 -9.68 11.15
CA ARG A 155 12.52 -10.64 10.08
C ARG A 155 13.07 -10.13 8.77
N ILE A 156 13.72 -11.00 8.01
CA ILE A 156 14.06 -10.73 6.62
C ILE A 156 12.79 -11.00 5.79
N VAL A 157 12.27 -9.96 5.15
CA VAL A 157 11.02 -10.04 4.35
C VAL A 157 11.33 -10.56 2.96
N GLU A 158 12.40 -10.04 2.36
CA GLU A 158 12.83 -10.37 1.01
C GLU A 158 14.37 -10.40 1.00
N GLU A 159 14.94 -11.49 0.50
CA GLU A 159 16.36 -11.59 0.18
C GLU A 159 16.50 -11.85 -1.33
N LYS A 160 17.31 -11.03 -1.98
CA LYS A 160 17.61 -11.12 -3.40
C LYS A 160 18.90 -11.93 -3.62
N PRO A 161 19.07 -12.54 -4.81
CA PRO A 161 20.28 -13.30 -5.14
C PRO A 161 21.60 -12.52 -5.03
N ASP A 162 21.54 -11.19 -5.07
CA ASP A 162 22.70 -10.31 -4.89
C ASP A 162 23.01 -9.99 -3.42
N GLY A 163 22.34 -10.69 -2.49
CA GLY A 163 22.46 -10.50 -1.05
C GLY A 163 21.78 -9.23 -0.52
N SER A 164 21.09 -8.46 -1.37
CA SER A 164 20.32 -7.31 -0.91
C SER A 164 18.92 -7.71 -0.45
N GLY A 165 18.31 -6.94 0.44
CA GLY A 165 17.00 -7.30 0.97
C GLY A 165 16.39 -6.31 1.93
N ASN A 166 15.24 -6.70 2.47
CA ASN A 166 14.45 -5.90 3.39
C ASN A 166 14.42 -6.54 4.78
N ILE A 167 14.63 -5.74 5.84
CA ILE A 167 14.52 -6.17 7.24
C ILE A 167 13.35 -5.44 7.90
N GLU A 168 12.38 -6.20 8.38
CA GLU A 168 11.22 -5.70 9.12
C GLU A 168 11.47 -5.78 10.64
N PHE A 169 11.11 -4.72 11.35
CA PHE A 169 11.25 -4.59 12.80
C PHE A 169 9.87 -4.68 13.49
N ILE A 170 9.67 -5.73 14.28
CA ILE A 170 8.46 -5.94 15.07
C ILE A 170 8.76 -5.54 16.53
N ALA A 171 7.98 -4.61 17.12
CA ALA A 171 8.22 -4.05 18.47
C ALA A 171 6.96 -4.07 19.36
N TYR A 172 7.14 -4.15 20.69
CA TYR A 172 6.05 -4.15 21.67
C TYR A 172 5.34 -2.78 21.74
N GLY A 173 4.01 -2.81 21.90
CA GLY A 173 3.18 -1.61 22.05
C GLY A 173 2.71 -0.99 20.74
N TRP A 174 3.06 -1.59 19.60
CA TRP A 174 2.42 -1.28 18.33
C TRP A 174 1.23 -2.21 18.12
N GLY A 175 0.04 -1.65 17.94
CA GLY A 175 -1.20 -2.39 17.72
C GLY A 175 -1.11 -3.28 16.47
N SER A 176 -0.77 -4.54 16.69
CA SER A 176 -0.75 -5.63 15.71
C SER A 176 -2.16 -6.06 15.29
N THR A 177 -3.14 -5.17 15.26
CA THR A 177 -4.50 -5.55 14.87
C THR A 177 -4.84 -5.25 13.42
N ASN A 178 -4.19 -4.31 12.70
CA ASN A 178 -4.58 -4.05 11.30
C ASN A 178 -3.53 -3.42 10.36
N SER A 179 -2.25 -3.30 10.70
CA SER A 179 -1.25 -2.72 9.77
C SER A 179 -0.82 -3.70 8.67
N LYS A 180 -1.75 -3.97 7.72
CA LYS A 180 -1.42 -4.41 6.35
C LYS A 180 -0.74 -3.31 5.53
N THR A 181 -0.66 -2.11 6.07
CA THR A 181 0.03 -0.94 5.53
C THR A 181 1.38 -0.84 6.25
N GLY A 182 2.48 -0.97 5.51
CA GLY A 182 3.87 -1.02 6.00
C GLY A 182 4.33 0.21 6.79
N ASP A 183 3.80 0.36 8.00
CA ASP A 183 4.16 1.40 8.96
C ASP A 183 5.16 0.89 10.02
N TYR A 184 5.56 -0.39 9.89
CA TYR A 184 6.75 -0.87 10.58
C TYR A 184 7.96 -0.21 9.94
N PRO A 185 8.90 0.31 10.74
CA PRO A 185 10.13 0.82 10.23
C PRO A 185 10.80 -0.39 9.59
N GLU A 186 11.11 -0.27 8.32
CA GLU A 186 11.80 -1.29 7.58
C GLU A 186 13.08 -0.73 7.00
N PHE A 187 14.05 -1.62 6.99
CA PHE A 187 15.36 -1.41 6.44
C PHE A 187 15.28 -1.88 5.00
N ASP A 188 15.11 -0.92 4.10
CA ASP A 188 14.72 -1.17 2.72
C ASP A 188 15.93 -1.26 1.78
N PHE A 189 16.01 -2.35 1.01
CA PHE A 189 17.05 -2.62 0.03
C PHE A 189 18.48 -2.46 0.56
N ILE A 190 18.75 -3.06 1.71
CA ILE A 190 20.08 -3.06 2.32
C ILE A 190 20.95 -4.11 1.65
N ARG A 191 22.22 -3.78 1.39
CA ARG A 191 23.23 -4.74 0.90
C ARG A 191 23.66 -5.68 2.02
N ASN A 192 23.92 -6.94 1.68
CA ASN A 192 24.29 -7.99 2.63
C ASN A 192 23.27 -8.10 3.77
N VAL A 193 21.98 -8.23 3.44
CA VAL A 193 20.86 -8.19 4.39
C VAL A 193 21.02 -9.20 5.53
N ASN A 194 21.54 -10.39 5.24
CA ASN A 194 21.81 -11.44 6.23
C ASN A 194 22.88 -11.03 7.25
N GLU A 195 23.92 -10.33 6.80
CA GLU A 195 24.99 -9.85 7.67
C GLU A 195 24.50 -8.74 8.59
N VAL A 196 23.76 -7.78 8.03
CA VAL A 196 23.16 -6.68 8.82
C VAL A 196 22.14 -7.23 9.81
N HIS A 197 21.33 -8.22 9.41
CA HIS A 197 20.38 -8.91 10.30
C HIS A 197 21.11 -9.63 11.44
N ALA A 198 22.17 -10.38 11.13
CA ALA A 198 22.99 -11.04 12.14
C ALA A 198 23.64 -10.04 13.11
N LEU A 199 24.15 -8.91 12.60
CA LEU A 199 24.71 -7.83 13.39
C LEU A 199 23.67 -7.20 14.33
N ILE A 200 22.44 -6.98 13.84
CA ILE A 200 21.33 -6.48 14.68
C ILE A 200 20.97 -7.49 15.78
N LEU A 201 20.92 -8.79 15.45
CA LEU A 201 20.66 -9.84 16.44
C LEU A 201 21.77 -9.92 17.49
N GLN A 202 23.03 -9.75 17.07
CA GLN A 202 24.17 -9.72 17.97
C GLN A 202 24.13 -8.48 18.88
N ALA A 203 23.94 -7.29 18.30
CA ALA A 203 23.83 -6.04 19.05
C ALA A 203 22.68 -6.08 20.08
N ARG A 204 21.56 -6.71 19.72
CA ARG A 204 20.45 -6.92 20.66
C ARG A 204 20.85 -7.84 21.81
N LYS A 205 21.54 -8.95 21.55
CA LYS A 205 22.04 -9.86 22.61
C LYS A 205 23.01 -9.13 23.54
N ASP A 206 23.94 -8.36 22.98
CA ASP A 206 24.91 -7.59 23.75
C ASP A 206 24.23 -6.50 24.59
N ALA A 207 23.20 -5.82 24.05
CA ALA A 207 22.40 -4.86 24.79
C ALA A 207 21.64 -5.50 25.98
N VAL A 208 21.06 -6.69 25.79
CA VAL A 208 20.39 -7.44 26.86
C VAL A 208 21.38 -7.88 27.94
N ASN A 209 22.58 -8.32 27.55
CA ASN A 209 23.62 -8.76 28.50
C ASN A 209 24.24 -7.58 29.27
N ASN A 210 24.41 -6.43 28.62
CA ASN A 210 25.00 -5.23 29.22
C ASN A 210 24.01 -4.44 30.07
N GLN A 211 22.71 -4.68 29.92
CA GLN A 211 21.76 -4.28 30.95
C GLN A 211 22.07 -5.08 32.20
N SER A 212 22.84 -4.44 33.11
CA SER A 212 22.89 -4.81 34.52
C SER A 212 21.47 -5.17 34.99
N PRO A 213 21.29 -6.10 35.94
CA PRO A 213 19.99 -6.58 36.41
C PRO A 213 19.21 -5.49 37.15
N VAL A 214 18.89 -4.41 36.45
CA VAL A 214 17.93 -3.40 36.79
C VAL A 214 16.61 -4.08 36.55
N ALA A 215 16.00 -4.48 37.67
CA ALA A 215 14.68 -5.07 37.84
C ALA A 215 13.98 -5.39 36.52
N LYS A 216 13.93 -6.68 36.17
CA LYS A 216 12.99 -7.23 35.16
C LYS A 216 11.70 -6.42 35.28
N PRO A 217 11.32 -5.59 34.29
CA PRO A 217 10.00 -5.00 34.32
C PRO A 217 9.03 -6.18 34.42
N GLU A 218 8.17 -6.18 35.43
CA GLU A 218 7.17 -7.22 35.65
C GLU A 218 6.25 -7.26 34.41
N LEU A 219 6.65 -8.07 33.42
CA LEU A 219 5.94 -8.32 32.17
C LEU A 219 4.62 -9.09 32.40
N SER A 220 4.30 -9.46 33.65
CA SER A 220 3.09 -10.15 34.04
C SER A 220 1.85 -9.25 34.13
N GLY A 221 1.99 -7.92 34.16
CA GLY A 221 0.88 -7.00 34.39
C GLY A 221 0.11 -6.49 33.15
N ILE A 222 0.66 -6.65 31.94
CA ILE A 222 0.15 -5.98 30.71
C ILE A 222 -0.29 -7.01 29.65
N VAL A 223 -0.61 -8.24 30.05
CA VAL A 223 -1.43 -9.15 29.22
C VAL A 223 -2.88 -9.06 29.71
N GLY A 224 -3.44 -7.86 29.58
CA GLY A 224 -4.89 -7.67 29.69
C GLY A 224 -5.56 -8.33 28.49
N LYS A 225 -6.38 -9.35 28.76
CA LYS A 225 -7.26 -10.03 27.80
C LYS A 225 -7.98 -9.02 26.91
N ILE A 226 -7.52 -8.86 25.68
CA ILE A 226 -8.37 -8.40 24.58
C ILE A 226 -8.72 -9.66 23.82
N ALA A 227 -9.95 -10.15 23.97
CA ALA A 227 -10.46 -11.29 23.22
C ALA A 227 -10.62 -10.87 21.74
N PRO A 228 -9.82 -11.39 20.79
CA PRO A 228 -9.85 -10.95 19.39
C PRO A 228 -11.06 -11.47 18.60
N ASP A 229 -11.94 -12.26 19.22
CA ASP A 229 -12.74 -13.24 18.48
C ASP A 229 -14.17 -12.75 18.17
N SER A 230 -14.64 -11.69 18.85
CA SER A 230 -16.04 -11.26 18.77
C SER A 230 -16.35 -10.38 17.55
N ILE A 231 -15.38 -9.61 17.06
CA ILE A 231 -15.57 -8.66 15.95
C ILE A 231 -15.41 -9.36 14.59
N ALA A 232 -14.50 -10.34 14.50
CA ALA A 232 -14.29 -11.14 13.28
C ALA A 232 -15.52 -12.01 12.94
N TRP A 233 -16.27 -12.47 13.95
CA TRP A 233 -17.45 -13.30 13.74
C TRP A 233 -18.64 -12.51 13.15
N LEU A 234 -18.85 -11.26 13.58
CA LEU A 234 -19.91 -10.39 13.04
C LEU A 234 -19.66 -9.98 11.58
N ALA A 235 -18.40 -9.76 11.20
CA ALA A 235 -18.02 -9.47 9.82
C ALA A 235 -18.30 -10.66 8.87
N GLY A 236 -18.11 -11.91 9.35
CA GLY A 236 -18.39 -13.12 8.58
C GLY A 236 -19.88 -13.35 8.29
N VAL A 237 -20.75 -13.08 9.27
CA VAL A 237 -22.21 -13.27 9.14
C VAL A 237 -22.82 -12.26 8.16
N SER A 238 -22.33 -11.01 8.14
CA SER A 238 -22.75 -9.98 7.16
C SER A 238 -22.48 -10.40 5.71
N SER A 239 -21.29 -10.93 5.40
CA SER A 239 -20.95 -11.38 4.05
C SER A 239 -21.83 -12.52 3.54
N TYR A 240 -22.26 -13.43 4.42
CA TYR A 240 -23.09 -14.56 4.03
C TYR A 240 -24.53 -14.16 3.71
N VAL A 241 -25.09 -13.21 4.47
CA VAL A 241 -26.42 -12.65 4.20
C VAL A 241 -26.40 -11.85 2.89
N CYS A 242 -25.37 -11.05 2.62
CA CYS A 242 -25.23 -10.36 1.34
C CYS A 242 -25.07 -11.34 0.17
N ALA A 243 -24.24 -12.38 0.29
CA ALA A 243 -24.01 -13.33 -0.81
C ALA A 243 -25.25 -14.17 -1.20
N VAL A 244 -26.17 -14.42 -0.26
CA VAL A 244 -27.37 -15.24 -0.51
C VAL A 244 -28.55 -14.40 -1.01
N PHE A 245 -28.75 -13.18 -0.50
CA PHE A 245 -29.88 -12.34 -0.91
C PHE A 245 -29.65 -11.60 -2.23
N TYR A 246 -28.39 -11.30 -2.60
CA TYR A 246 -28.08 -10.54 -3.81
C TYR A 246 -28.38 -11.27 -5.14
N PRO A 247 -28.08 -12.57 -5.31
CA PRO A 247 -28.43 -13.31 -6.52
C PRO A 247 -29.95 -13.39 -6.74
N ILE A 248 -30.74 -13.38 -5.66
CA ILE A 248 -32.21 -13.45 -5.72
C ILE A 248 -32.77 -12.12 -6.26
N VAL A 249 -32.22 -10.99 -5.83
CA VAL A 249 -32.58 -9.65 -6.33
C VAL A 249 -32.08 -9.44 -7.77
N ILE A 250 -30.84 -9.86 -8.08
CA ILE A 250 -30.30 -9.79 -9.44
C ILE A 250 -31.11 -10.67 -10.42
N TRP A 251 -31.58 -11.84 -9.99
CA TRP A 251 -32.38 -12.73 -10.84
C TRP A 251 -33.81 -12.22 -11.09
N SER A 252 -34.41 -11.49 -10.15
CA SER A 252 -35.69 -10.81 -10.41
C SER A 252 -35.53 -9.69 -11.42
N ASP A 253 -34.42 -8.95 -11.34
CA ASP A 253 -34.20 -7.76 -12.15
C ASP A 253 -33.64 -8.07 -13.55
N LEU A 254 -32.82 -9.12 -13.72
CA LEU A 254 -32.39 -9.56 -15.05
C LEU A 254 -33.57 -10.02 -15.93
N LYS A 255 -34.61 -10.61 -15.32
CA LYS A 255 -35.85 -10.95 -16.04
C LYS A 255 -36.60 -9.69 -16.49
N ALA A 256 -36.57 -8.61 -15.72
CA ALA A 256 -37.13 -7.32 -16.11
C ALA A 256 -36.30 -6.62 -17.21
N LEU A 257 -34.97 -6.63 -17.10
CA LEU A 257 -34.04 -6.04 -18.07
C LEU A 257 -34.05 -6.73 -19.45
N SER A 258 -34.21 -8.06 -19.51
CA SER A 258 -34.17 -8.79 -20.80
C SER A 258 -35.28 -8.39 -21.79
N ARG A 259 -36.36 -7.77 -21.33
CA ARG A 259 -37.47 -7.30 -22.19
C ARG A 259 -37.31 -5.86 -22.70
N GLN A 260 -36.48 -5.02 -22.07
CA GLN A 260 -36.47 -3.56 -22.32
C GLN A 260 -35.12 -3.02 -22.82
N SER A 261 -34.02 -3.74 -22.58
CA SER A 261 -32.65 -3.24 -22.81
C SER A 261 -32.21 -3.19 -24.28
N TRP A 262 -32.76 -4.07 -25.14
CA TRP A 262 -32.35 -4.15 -26.55
C TRP A 262 -32.78 -2.93 -27.37
N VAL A 263 -33.83 -2.22 -26.95
CA VAL A 263 -34.36 -1.06 -27.67
C VAL A 263 -33.62 0.23 -27.26
N GLY A 264 -33.25 0.37 -25.98
CA GLY A 264 -32.52 1.54 -25.47
C GLY A 264 -31.06 1.62 -25.92
N LEU A 265 -30.37 0.47 -26.00
CA LEU A 265 -28.97 0.42 -26.43
C LEU A 265 -28.78 0.82 -27.90
N MET A 266 -29.76 0.49 -28.75
CA MET A 266 -29.78 0.94 -30.15
C MET A 266 -30.10 2.44 -30.25
N GLY A 267 -30.93 3.00 -29.38
CA GLY A 267 -31.23 4.45 -29.36
C GLY A 267 -30.01 5.32 -29.04
N VAL A 268 -29.14 4.89 -28.12
CA VAL A 268 -27.93 5.65 -27.74
C VAL A 268 -26.83 5.58 -28.82
N LEU A 269 -26.67 4.43 -29.48
CA LEU A 269 -25.70 4.30 -30.58
C LEU A 269 -26.13 5.03 -31.87
N PHE A 270 -27.42 5.33 -32.03
CA PHE A 270 -27.98 5.95 -33.24
C PHE A 270 -28.60 7.34 -33.02
N GLY A 271 -28.26 8.06 -31.94
CA GLY A 271 -28.51 9.50 -31.82
C GLY A 271 -29.69 9.95 -30.95
N GLY A 272 -29.83 9.37 -29.75
CA GLY A 272 -30.76 9.84 -28.72
C GLY A 272 -30.23 10.99 -27.84
N ASP A 273 -31.17 11.80 -27.35
CA ASP A 273 -31.05 13.12 -26.69
C ASP A 273 -29.99 13.26 -25.56
N GLN A 274 -29.38 14.45 -25.44
CA GLN A 274 -28.07 14.68 -24.78
C GLN A 274 -28.05 14.67 -23.24
N GLY A 275 -29.20 14.70 -22.56
CA GLY A 275 -29.28 15.00 -21.12
C GLY A 275 -28.81 13.89 -20.15
N SER A 276 -28.79 12.62 -20.58
CA SER A 276 -28.50 11.47 -19.73
C SER A 276 -27.02 11.10 -19.61
N SER A 277 -26.14 11.74 -20.37
CA SER A 277 -24.73 11.34 -20.47
C SER A 277 -23.87 11.76 -19.28
N VAL A 278 -24.18 12.88 -18.60
CA VAL A 278 -23.29 13.48 -17.58
C VAL A 278 -23.13 12.63 -16.32
N VAL A 279 -24.18 11.95 -15.85
CA VAL A 279 -24.14 11.15 -14.60
C VAL A 279 -23.28 9.90 -14.76
N ALA A 280 -23.38 9.22 -15.90
CA ALA A 280 -22.56 8.05 -16.20
C ALA A 280 -21.06 8.42 -16.35
N PHE A 281 -20.79 9.62 -16.87
CA PHE A 281 -19.43 10.15 -17.06
C PHE A 281 -18.71 10.48 -15.73
N CYS A 282 -19.43 10.93 -14.70
CA CYS A 282 -18.83 11.23 -13.39
C CYS A 282 -18.61 9.97 -12.51
N ALA A 283 -19.36 8.90 -12.75
CA ALA A 283 -19.33 7.68 -11.95
C ALA A 283 -18.12 6.76 -12.22
N ALA A 284 -17.85 6.45 -13.50
CA ALA A 284 -16.76 5.56 -13.90
C ALA A 284 -15.36 5.98 -13.39
N PRO A 285 -15.03 7.28 -13.35
CA PRO A 285 -13.75 7.78 -12.83
C PRO A 285 -13.56 7.55 -11.33
N ILE A 286 -14.57 7.88 -10.55
CA ILE A 286 -14.57 7.73 -9.09
C ILE A 286 -14.41 6.25 -8.77
N MET A 287 -15.12 5.39 -9.49
CA MET A 287 -15.03 3.92 -9.38
C MET A 287 -13.63 3.41 -9.70
N MET A 288 -13.01 3.89 -10.77
CA MET A 288 -11.67 3.45 -11.20
C MET A 288 -10.56 3.97 -10.27
N VAL A 289 -10.70 5.17 -9.70
CA VAL A 289 -9.82 5.71 -8.65
C VAL A 289 -9.94 4.91 -7.36
N CYS A 290 -11.16 4.62 -6.90
CA CYS A 290 -11.41 3.75 -5.74
C CYS A 290 -10.80 2.35 -5.95
N PHE A 291 -10.98 1.77 -7.15
CA PHE A 291 -10.38 0.49 -7.52
C PHE A 291 -8.85 0.54 -7.52
N TYR A 292 -8.24 1.61 -8.06
CA TYR A 292 -6.78 1.78 -8.10
C TYR A 292 -6.16 1.88 -6.70
N PHE A 293 -6.69 2.73 -5.83
CA PHE A 293 -6.19 2.87 -4.45
C PHE A 293 -6.31 1.56 -3.68
N ARG A 294 -7.40 0.83 -3.86
CA ARG A 294 -7.60 -0.47 -3.21
C ARG A 294 -6.66 -1.54 -3.80
N ALA A 295 -6.51 -1.62 -5.12
CA ALA A 295 -5.57 -2.53 -5.79
C ALA A 295 -4.10 -2.29 -5.38
N LYS A 296 -3.70 -1.04 -5.13
CA LYS A 296 -2.37 -0.69 -4.60
C LYS A 296 -2.16 -1.26 -3.19
N ASN A 297 -3.16 -1.15 -2.33
CA ASN A 297 -3.12 -1.74 -0.97
C ASN A 297 -3.16 -3.28 -0.99
N PHE A 298 -3.65 -3.90 -2.06
CA PHE A 298 -3.71 -5.37 -2.22
C PHE A 298 -2.35 -6.05 -2.52
N GLN A 299 -1.35 -5.33 -3.04
CA GLN A 299 -0.08 -5.92 -3.47
C GLN A 299 0.88 -6.33 -2.33
N VAL A 300 0.52 -6.07 -1.07
CA VAL A 300 1.41 -6.22 0.09
C VAL A 300 1.22 -7.58 0.83
N GLY A 301 0.69 -8.65 0.20
CA GLY A 301 0.88 -9.99 0.79
C GLY A 301 0.43 -11.26 0.03
N THR A 302 0.51 -12.41 0.73
CA THR A 302 0.41 -13.84 0.30
C THR A 302 -0.66 -14.28 -0.76
N LYS A 303 -0.21 -14.98 -1.79
CA LYS A 303 -0.83 -15.00 -3.14
C LYS A 303 -2.16 -15.75 -3.39
N ALA A 304 -2.67 -16.64 -2.52
CA ALA A 304 -3.70 -17.61 -2.94
C ALA A 304 -5.17 -17.24 -2.65
N VAL A 305 -5.50 -16.72 -1.46
CA VAL A 305 -6.88 -16.31 -1.09
C VAL A 305 -7.32 -15.02 -1.82
N ARG A 306 -6.36 -14.32 -2.47
CA ARG A 306 -6.46 -12.92 -2.91
C ARG A 306 -7.05 -12.70 -4.31
N TYR A 307 -7.10 -13.69 -5.19
CA TYR A 307 -7.65 -13.49 -6.56
C TYR A 307 -9.18 -13.41 -6.57
N LEU A 308 -9.85 -14.15 -5.68
CA LEU A 308 -11.30 -14.15 -5.59
C LEU A 308 -11.81 -12.78 -5.10
N ASP A 309 -11.18 -12.18 -4.09
CA ASP A 309 -11.58 -10.86 -3.57
C ASP A 309 -11.39 -9.75 -4.60
N VAL A 310 -10.28 -9.77 -5.35
CA VAL A 310 -10.04 -8.80 -6.44
C VAL A 310 -11.04 -9.01 -7.58
N ALA A 311 -11.36 -10.26 -7.93
CA ALA A 311 -12.37 -10.57 -8.95
C ALA A 311 -13.78 -10.16 -8.52
N VAL A 312 -14.14 -10.38 -7.26
CA VAL A 312 -15.44 -10.00 -6.67
C VAL A 312 -15.56 -8.48 -6.63
N MET A 313 -14.52 -7.76 -6.20
CA MET A 313 -14.53 -6.29 -6.18
C MET A 313 -14.52 -5.69 -7.60
N ALA A 314 -13.75 -6.25 -8.54
CA ALA A 314 -13.84 -5.86 -9.95
C ALA A 314 -15.24 -6.12 -10.51
N GLY A 315 -15.87 -7.23 -10.13
CA GLY A 315 -17.26 -7.55 -10.46
C GLY A 315 -18.23 -6.49 -9.94
N PHE A 316 -18.11 -6.07 -8.67
CA PHE A 316 -18.95 -5.01 -8.10
C PHE A 316 -18.69 -3.64 -8.74
N ALA A 317 -17.45 -3.31 -9.08
CA ALA A 317 -17.12 -2.07 -9.77
C ALA A 317 -17.69 -2.04 -11.20
N ILE A 318 -17.57 -3.15 -11.93
CA ILE A 318 -18.16 -3.27 -13.27
C ILE A 318 -19.68 -3.20 -13.17
N LEU A 319 -20.29 -3.92 -12.23
CA LEU A 319 -21.75 -3.95 -12.04
C LEU A 319 -22.30 -2.58 -11.65
N GLY A 320 -21.68 -1.89 -10.69
CA GLY A 320 -22.07 -0.53 -10.30
C GLY A 320 -21.95 0.47 -11.45
N SER A 321 -20.91 0.34 -12.28
CA SER A 321 -20.73 1.19 -13.48
C SER A 321 -21.81 0.93 -14.53
N VAL A 322 -22.18 -0.34 -14.75
CA VAL A 322 -23.27 -0.72 -15.65
C VAL A 322 -24.61 -0.21 -15.14
N LEU A 323 -24.90 -0.34 -13.84
CA LEU A 323 -26.15 0.15 -13.25
C LEU A 323 -26.28 1.67 -13.31
N LEU A 324 -25.17 2.39 -13.07
CA LEU A 324 -25.13 3.86 -13.22
C LEU A 324 -25.32 4.29 -14.68
N PHE A 325 -24.72 3.58 -15.63
CA PHE A 325 -24.88 3.83 -17.06
C PHE A 325 -26.31 3.56 -17.55
N VAL A 326 -26.90 2.42 -17.15
CA VAL A 326 -28.26 2.05 -17.52
C VAL A 326 -29.29 2.98 -16.88
N GLY A 327 -29.13 3.29 -15.59
CA GLY A 327 -30.01 4.22 -14.89
C GLY A 327 -29.99 5.62 -15.51
N ALA A 328 -28.81 6.08 -15.95
CA ALA A 328 -28.69 7.33 -16.70
C ALA A 328 -29.43 7.26 -18.05
N ALA A 329 -29.27 6.16 -18.80
CA ALA A 329 -29.88 5.97 -20.11
C ALA A 329 -31.42 5.85 -20.11
N THR A 330 -32.04 5.35 -19.03
CA THR A 330 -33.49 5.09 -18.97
C THR A 330 -34.33 6.28 -18.48
N GLY A 331 -33.70 7.34 -17.95
CA GLY A 331 -34.32 8.65 -17.66
C GLY A 331 -35.36 8.70 -16.54
N ASN A 332 -36.01 7.60 -16.17
CA ASN A 332 -37.17 7.60 -15.27
C ASN A 332 -36.89 7.09 -13.85
N GLU A 333 -35.75 6.43 -13.60
CA GLU A 333 -35.37 5.94 -12.25
C GLU A 333 -33.89 6.18 -11.93
N THR A 334 -33.32 7.23 -12.51
CA THR A 334 -31.91 7.65 -12.33
C THR A 334 -31.51 7.74 -10.85
N GLY A 335 -32.41 8.24 -10.00
CA GLY A 335 -32.15 8.39 -8.57
C GLY A 335 -31.92 7.06 -7.84
N LEU A 336 -32.71 6.03 -8.14
CA LEU A 336 -32.64 4.75 -7.44
C LEU A 336 -31.35 3.99 -7.80
N TYR A 337 -31.00 3.94 -9.09
CA TYR A 337 -29.76 3.29 -9.54
C TYR A 337 -28.51 4.03 -9.09
N VAL A 338 -28.56 5.36 -8.99
CA VAL A 338 -27.47 6.16 -8.40
C VAL A 338 -27.33 5.87 -6.91
N VAL A 339 -28.44 5.82 -6.16
CA VAL A 339 -28.40 5.48 -4.73
C VAL A 339 -27.92 4.04 -4.51
N ILE A 340 -28.38 3.07 -5.29
CA ILE A 340 -27.93 1.68 -5.20
C ILE A 340 -26.44 1.57 -5.56
N GLY A 341 -25.99 2.22 -6.63
CA GLY A 341 -24.58 2.27 -7.02
C GLY A 341 -23.69 2.90 -5.94
N ILE A 342 -24.13 4.01 -5.34
CA ILE A 342 -23.45 4.68 -4.23
C ILE A 342 -23.46 3.79 -2.97
N VAL A 343 -24.58 3.13 -2.64
CA VAL A 343 -24.68 2.23 -1.48
C VAL A 343 -23.80 1.01 -1.65
N VAL A 344 -23.72 0.42 -2.85
CA VAL A 344 -22.79 -0.68 -3.16
C VAL A 344 -21.34 -0.21 -3.02
N LEU A 345 -21.03 0.99 -3.52
CA LEU A 345 -19.72 1.64 -3.34
C LEU A 345 -19.40 1.86 -1.86
N LEU A 346 -20.31 2.47 -1.09
CA LEU A 346 -20.10 2.76 0.33
C LEU A 346 -20.02 1.48 1.17
N ALA A 347 -20.82 0.46 0.85
CA ALA A 347 -20.74 -0.85 1.50
C ALA A 347 -19.41 -1.59 1.20
N THR A 348 -18.72 -1.22 0.11
CA THR A 348 -17.33 -1.66 -0.15
C THR A 348 -16.26 -0.78 0.49
N VAL A 349 -16.61 0.45 0.88
CA VAL A 349 -15.72 1.41 1.57
C VAL A 349 -15.72 1.19 3.09
N ASP A 350 -16.86 0.82 3.68
CA ASP A 350 -17.07 0.78 5.15
C ASP A 350 -16.82 -0.59 5.80
N ARG A 351 -15.94 -1.40 5.20
CA ARG A 351 -15.40 -2.61 5.84
C ARG A 351 -13.92 -2.40 6.11
N ASP A 352 -13.61 -1.65 7.15
CA ASP A 352 -12.36 -1.73 7.92
C ASP A 352 -12.59 -1.28 9.38
#